data_AF-A0A2P4ZW83-F1
#
_entry.id   AF-A0A2P4ZW83-F1
#
_cell.length_a   1.000
_cell.length_b   1.000
_cell.length_c   1.000
_cell.angle_alpha   90.00
_cell.angle_beta   90.00
_cell.angle_gamma   90.00
#
_symmetry.space_group_name_H-M   'P 1'
#
loop_
_entity.id
_entity.type
_entity.pdbx_description
1 polymer ?
#
loop_
_entity_poly.entity_id
_entity_poly.type
_entity_poly.pdbx_seq_one_letter_code
_entity_poly.pdbx_strand_id
1 'polypeptide(L)'
;MAQQHIPNNQPLRSLGHEPLELMKASLEHVLKTTPPQPTYEIHEMFGGYTGGPTSLAYLFFRLADLYPAVQVTGHPLMHWTKQYLEGDRGEVKITTRVGISSEKLARDALIACLSKDENDVKAFLSNMPTVLGPSTDLKKDPYGSEFWEGRAGTLYFMRLMRHYIPESAALLEGPIARVSERILSDSIDQDERGWMFYDLETTGAGHGTIGIITQLVVTTPSLAPRLRTKLCAVLNLQTDGNWPRNIAPAGDDNPFLMQWCHGAPGFVVSLKAIRPYFPELQGRIDAAIANAQEATWKYGLIKKEPSLCHGILGNALRGSTSWTAQGALPLPGDGRSH
;
A
#
# COMPACT_ATOMS: atom_id res chain seq x y z
N MET A 1 -30.03 12.56 0.14
CA MET A 1 -28.89 11.92 0.82
C MET A 1 -28.03 13.00 1.45
N ALA A 2 -27.64 12.86 2.73
CA ALA A 2 -26.78 13.84 3.39
C ALA A 2 -25.43 13.93 2.65
N GLN A 3 -24.94 15.15 2.42
CA GLN A 3 -23.65 15.39 1.78
C GLN A 3 -22.54 14.69 2.59
N GLN A 4 -21.87 13.68 2.01
CA GLN A 4 -20.83 12.89 2.67
C GLN A 4 -19.49 13.64 2.83
N HIS A 5 -19.40 14.86 2.29
CA HIS A 5 -18.23 15.72 2.31
C HIS A 5 -18.56 17.12 2.84
N ILE A 6 -17.51 17.84 3.21
CA ILE A 6 -17.49 19.23 3.62
C ILE A 6 -17.09 20.05 2.39
N PRO A 7 -17.80 21.13 2.04
CA PRO A 7 -17.38 22.01 0.95
C PRO A 7 -15.97 22.57 1.19
N ASN A 8 -15.10 22.46 0.19
CA ASN A 8 -13.75 23.02 0.24
C ASN A 8 -13.73 24.49 -0.19
N ASN A 9 -14.47 25.33 0.55
CA ASN A 9 -14.63 26.76 0.30
C ASN A 9 -14.14 27.63 1.48
N GLN A 10 -13.48 27.01 2.46
CA GLN A 10 -12.89 27.74 3.58
C GLN A 10 -11.58 28.40 3.14
N PRO A 11 -11.24 29.57 3.71
CA PRO A 11 -9.95 30.20 3.45
C PRO A 11 -8.81 29.27 3.88
N LEU A 12 -7.70 29.31 3.13
CA LEU A 12 -6.48 28.61 3.51
C LEU A 12 -6.05 29.08 4.91
N ARG A 13 -5.81 28.11 5.80
CA ARG A 13 -5.32 28.38 7.15
C ARG A 13 -3.82 28.16 7.18
N SER A 14 -3.09 29.06 7.84
CA SER A 14 -1.70 28.80 8.22
C SER A 14 -1.66 27.80 9.37
N LEU A 15 -0.62 26.97 9.41
CA LEU A 15 -0.35 26.15 10.58
C LEU A 15 0.12 27.06 11.72
N GLY A 16 -0.29 26.76 12.95
CA GLY A 16 0.14 27.51 14.13
C GLY A 16 1.54 27.16 14.64
N HIS A 17 2.13 26.10 14.10
CA HIS A 17 3.46 25.57 14.44
C HIS A 17 4.10 24.95 13.19
N GLU A 18 5.41 24.74 13.23
CA GLU A 18 6.12 24.11 12.12
C GLU A 18 5.65 22.65 11.93
N PRO A 19 5.55 22.14 10.68
CA PRO A 19 5.10 20.77 10.42
C PRO A 19 5.88 19.70 11.21
N LEU A 20 7.18 19.93 11.40
CA LEU A 20 8.03 19.02 12.15
C LEU A 20 7.66 18.96 13.65
N GLU A 21 7.29 20.09 14.24
CA GLU A 21 6.85 20.16 15.64
C GLU A 21 5.52 19.44 15.84
N LEU A 22 4.57 19.64 14.90
CA LEU A 22 3.28 18.96 14.91
C LEU A 22 3.43 17.45 14.73
N MET A 23 4.35 17.02 13.87
CA MET A 23 4.69 15.60 13.71
C MET A 23 5.24 15.02 15.01
N LYS A 24 6.21 15.70 15.65
CA LYS A 24 6.77 15.26 16.94
C LYS A 24 5.69 15.14 18.01
N ALA A 25 4.87 16.16 18.20
CA ALA A 25 3.77 16.14 19.17
C ALA A 25 2.78 14.98 18.90
N SER A 26 2.52 14.67 17.63
CA SER A 26 1.68 13.53 17.25
C SER A 26 2.32 12.19 17.61
N LEU A 27 3.63 12.03 17.40
CA LEU A 27 4.37 10.82 17.79
C LEU A 27 4.47 10.67 19.31
N GLU A 28 4.64 11.76 20.04
CA GLU A 28 4.60 11.76 21.51
C GLU A 28 3.22 11.32 22.02
N HIS A 29 2.15 11.79 21.37
CA HIS A 29 0.80 11.34 21.67
C HIS A 29 0.61 9.84 21.41
N VAL A 30 1.09 9.32 20.28
CA VAL A 30 1.06 7.88 19.95
C VAL A 30 1.78 7.05 21.01
N LEU A 31 2.97 7.48 21.45
CA LEU A 31 3.72 6.78 22.50
C LEU A 31 3.00 6.83 23.85
N LYS A 32 2.27 7.92 24.13
CA LYS A 32 1.49 8.05 25.37
C LYS A 32 0.23 7.17 25.36
N THR A 33 -0.46 7.06 24.23
CA THR A 33 -1.74 6.35 24.14
C THR A 33 -1.60 4.87 23.78
N THR A 34 -0.54 4.52 23.05
CA THR A 34 -0.24 3.17 22.59
C THR A 34 1.25 2.84 22.81
N PRO A 35 1.77 2.91 24.05
CA PRO A 35 3.19 2.65 24.31
C PRO A 35 3.59 1.22 23.91
N PRO A 36 4.86 0.98 23.53
CA PRO A 36 5.37 -0.37 23.37
C PRO A 36 5.12 -1.21 24.62
N GLN A 37 4.64 -2.44 24.43
CA GLN A 37 4.36 -3.38 25.51
C GLN A 37 5.40 -4.51 25.53
N PRO A 38 5.76 -5.05 26.71
CA PRO A 38 6.60 -6.24 26.82
C PRO A 38 5.91 -7.50 26.26
N THR A 39 4.58 -7.54 26.30
CA THR A 39 3.76 -8.59 25.73
C THR A 39 2.53 -7.94 25.10
N TYR A 40 2.21 -8.40 23.89
CA TYR A 40 1.02 -8.00 23.16
C TYR A 40 0.00 -9.14 23.14
N GLU A 41 -1.22 -8.86 23.57
CA GLU A 41 -2.30 -9.84 23.61
C GLU A 41 -3.01 -9.96 22.25
N ILE A 42 -3.60 -11.13 21.99
CA ILE A 42 -4.30 -11.44 20.73
C ILE A 42 -5.41 -10.42 20.40
N HIS A 43 -6.00 -9.78 21.41
CA HIS A 43 -7.04 -8.78 21.23
C HIS A 43 -6.53 -7.42 20.69
N GLU A 44 -5.22 -7.18 20.64
CA GLU A 44 -4.61 -5.92 20.17
C GLU A 44 -4.59 -5.77 18.63
N MET A 45 -5.44 -6.51 17.91
CA MET A 45 -5.62 -6.45 16.45
C MET A 45 -4.30 -6.48 15.67
N PHE A 46 -3.73 -7.68 15.52
CA PHE A 46 -2.57 -7.92 14.65
C PHE A 46 -2.94 -7.76 13.17
N GLY A 47 -2.77 -6.54 12.67
CA GLY A 47 -3.10 -6.14 11.30
C GLY A 47 -1.87 -5.84 10.44
N GLY A 48 -0.68 -6.33 10.78
CA GLY A 48 0.53 -6.07 10.01
C GLY A 48 0.82 -4.57 9.91
N TYR A 49 0.85 -4.01 8.69
CA TYR A 49 1.06 -2.57 8.49
C TYR A 49 -0.23 -1.75 8.53
N THR A 50 -1.42 -2.35 8.61
CA THR A 50 -2.69 -1.60 8.65
C THR A 50 -3.13 -1.25 10.07
N GLY A 51 -2.61 -1.95 11.08
CA GLY A 51 -2.89 -1.68 12.49
C GLY A 51 -2.12 -2.62 13.42
N GLY A 52 -1.98 -2.22 14.69
CA GLY A 52 -1.25 -2.98 15.71
C GLY A 52 0.23 -2.58 15.85
N PRO A 53 1.00 -3.31 16.67
CA PRO A 53 2.36 -2.93 17.04
C PRO A 53 3.35 -2.93 15.87
N THR A 54 3.17 -3.83 14.89
CA THR A 54 4.00 -3.84 13.68
C THR A 54 3.77 -2.62 12.79
N SER A 55 2.54 -2.10 12.75
CA SER A 55 2.22 -0.86 12.02
C SER A 55 2.91 0.34 12.66
N LEU A 56 2.90 0.43 14.00
CA LEU A 56 3.61 1.49 14.74
C LEU A 56 5.13 1.36 14.56
N ALA A 57 5.69 0.16 14.66
CA ALA A 57 7.09 -0.08 14.36
C ALA A 57 7.45 0.40 12.94
N TYR A 58 6.61 0.06 11.96
CA TYR A 58 6.80 0.47 10.56
C TYR A 58 6.74 1.99 10.38
N LEU A 59 5.82 2.68 11.06
CA LEU A 59 5.72 4.13 11.07
C LEU A 59 7.04 4.76 11.56
N PHE A 60 7.51 4.35 12.73
CA PHE A 60 8.77 4.85 13.30
C PHE A 60 9.97 4.53 12.41
N PHE A 61 10.00 3.33 11.81
CA PHE A 61 11.07 2.91 10.91
C PHE A 61 11.16 3.81 9.67
N ARG A 62 10.03 4.08 9.00
CA ARG A 62 9.99 4.95 7.82
C ARG A 62 10.30 6.40 8.16
N LEU A 63 9.86 6.90 9.32
CA LEU A 63 10.17 8.25 9.75
C LEU A 63 11.63 8.40 10.17
N ALA A 64 12.27 7.36 10.72
CA ALA A 64 13.69 7.38 11.05
C ALA A 64 14.57 7.55 9.80
N ASP A 65 14.15 6.97 8.67
CA ASP A 65 14.82 7.09 7.37
C ASP A 65 14.66 8.50 6.78
N LEU A 66 13.45 9.06 6.84
CA LEU A 66 13.16 10.40 6.32
C LEU A 66 13.70 11.53 7.22
N TYR A 67 13.76 11.31 8.53
CA TYR A 67 14.10 12.31 9.53
C TYR A 67 15.11 11.76 10.56
N PRO A 68 16.36 11.44 10.15
CA PRO A 68 17.33 10.73 10.99
C PRO A 68 17.77 11.50 12.24
N ALA A 69 17.68 12.84 12.22
CA ALA A 69 18.03 13.69 13.35
C ALA A 69 16.88 13.87 14.37
N VAL A 70 15.66 13.44 14.03
CA VAL A 70 14.49 13.64 14.90
C VAL A 70 14.54 12.67 16.07
N GLN A 71 14.27 13.24 17.24
CA GLN A 71 14.07 12.49 18.48
C GLN A 71 12.69 12.81 19.03
N VAL A 72 12.08 11.80 19.63
CA VAL A 72 10.79 11.86 20.31
C VAL A 72 10.98 11.25 21.68
N THR A 73 10.47 11.92 22.71
CA THR A 73 10.62 11.52 24.13
C THR A 73 12.08 11.19 24.52
N GLY A 74 13.05 11.92 23.95
CA GLY A 74 14.47 11.77 24.24
C GLY A 74 15.20 10.65 23.49
N HIS A 75 14.53 9.95 22.57
CA HIS A 75 15.11 8.83 21.83
C HIS A 75 15.01 9.02 20.31
N PRO A 76 16.00 8.55 19.51
CA PRO A 76 15.89 8.48 18.05
C PRO A 76 14.70 7.61 17.62
N LEU A 77 14.08 7.90 16.48
CA LEU A 77 12.90 7.15 16.01
C LEU A 77 13.16 5.64 15.82
N MET A 78 14.39 5.26 15.49
CA MET A 78 14.78 3.85 15.38
C MET A 78 14.75 3.09 16.72
N HIS A 79 14.87 3.79 17.86
CA HIS A 79 14.68 3.20 19.18
C HIS A 79 13.24 2.68 19.32
N TRP A 80 12.25 3.51 18.99
CA TRP A 80 10.83 3.16 19.06
C TRP A 80 10.47 2.02 18.11
N THR A 81 11.07 2.00 16.91
CA THR A 81 10.94 0.87 15.97
C THR A 81 11.26 -0.46 16.64
N LYS A 82 12.40 -0.54 17.36
CA LYS A 82 12.86 -1.75 18.04
C LYS A 82 11.94 -2.11 19.21
N GLN A 83 11.59 -1.14 20.04
CA GLN A 83 10.72 -1.35 21.20
C GLN A 83 9.36 -1.95 20.82
N TYR A 84 8.73 -1.46 19.74
CA TYR A 84 7.47 -2.06 19.28
C TYR A 84 7.63 -3.50 18.76
N LEU A 85 8.78 -3.85 18.18
CA LEU A 85 9.05 -5.20 17.64
C LEU A 85 9.45 -6.24 18.69
N GLU A 86 10.05 -5.79 19.80
CA GLU A 86 10.58 -6.63 20.88
C GLU A 86 9.49 -7.27 21.75
N GLY A 87 8.31 -6.65 21.86
CA GLY A 87 7.23 -7.21 22.67
C GLY A 87 6.79 -8.60 22.19
N ASP A 88 6.61 -9.52 23.14
CA ASP A 88 6.18 -10.89 22.89
C ASP A 88 4.77 -10.92 22.27
N ARG A 89 4.57 -11.78 21.27
CA ARG A 89 3.30 -11.95 20.56
C ARG A 89 2.87 -13.41 20.51
N GLY A 90 3.56 -14.29 21.24
CA GLY A 90 3.46 -15.72 21.07
C GLY A 90 3.83 -16.15 19.65
N GLU A 91 3.22 -17.26 19.20
CA GLU A 91 3.47 -17.81 17.88
C GLU A 91 2.69 -17.05 16.79
N VAL A 92 3.39 -16.20 16.03
CA VAL A 92 2.80 -15.46 14.92
C VAL A 92 2.81 -16.32 13.64
N LYS A 93 1.63 -16.66 13.13
CA LYS A 93 1.45 -17.45 11.89
C LYS A 93 0.72 -16.67 10.81
N ILE A 94 0.88 -17.11 9.56
CA ILE A 94 -0.03 -16.71 8.48
C ILE A 94 -1.41 -17.29 8.79
N THR A 95 -2.42 -16.43 8.74
CA THR A 95 -3.83 -16.79 8.93
C THR A 95 -4.54 -16.80 7.57
N THR A 96 -5.56 -15.96 7.38
CA THR A 96 -6.30 -15.77 6.13
C THR A 96 -5.69 -14.70 5.23
N ARG A 97 -4.60 -14.05 5.66
CA ARG A 97 -4.02 -12.87 5.01
C ARG A 97 -2.56 -13.08 4.68
N VAL A 98 -2.20 -12.76 3.44
CA VAL A 98 -0.83 -12.76 2.90
C VAL A 98 -0.39 -11.39 2.33
N GLY A 99 -1.25 -10.38 2.40
CA GLY A 99 -0.94 -9.01 2.01
C GLY A 99 -0.37 -8.16 3.14
N ILE A 100 -0.38 -6.83 2.98
CA ILE A 100 0.21 -5.90 3.97
C ILE A 100 -0.44 -5.97 5.37
N SER A 101 -1.62 -6.56 5.48
CA SER A 101 -2.33 -6.80 6.73
C SER A 101 -1.96 -8.12 7.43
N SER A 102 -1.08 -8.92 6.83
CA SER A 102 -0.56 -10.15 7.42
C SER A 102 0.49 -9.81 8.47
N GLU A 103 0.18 -10.01 9.75
CA GLU A 103 1.12 -9.74 10.85
C GLU A 103 2.44 -10.49 10.68
N LYS A 104 2.37 -11.78 10.32
CA LYS A 104 3.55 -12.62 10.13
C LYS A 104 4.48 -12.05 9.06
N LEU A 105 3.95 -11.81 7.86
CA LEU A 105 4.75 -11.33 6.74
C LEU A 105 5.24 -9.90 6.94
N ALA A 106 4.40 -9.01 7.50
CA ALA A 106 4.75 -7.63 7.80
C ALA A 106 5.89 -7.54 8.82
N ARG A 107 5.82 -8.36 9.89
CA ARG A 107 6.83 -8.41 10.94
C ARG A 107 8.14 -8.99 10.43
N ASP A 108 8.10 -10.12 9.73
CA ASP A 108 9.30 -10.75 9.14
C ASP A 108 10.01 -9.80 8.18
N ALA A 109 9.26 -9.14 7.29
CA ALA A 109 9.83 -8.19 6.34
C ALA A 109 10.48 -6.99 7.03
N LEU A 110 9.85 -6.46 8.09
CA LEU A 110 10.41 -5.35 8.85
C LEU A 110 11.65 -5.76 9.65
N ILE A 111 11.66 -6.96 10.23
CA ILE A 111 12.84 -7.52 10.90
C ILE A 111 14.00 -7.64 9.91
N ALA A 112 13.77 -8.22 8.74
CA ALA A 112 14.79 -8.32 7.71
C ALA A 112 15.33 -6.94 7.30
N CYS A 113 14.46 -5.94 7.09
CA CYS A 113 14.89 -4.59 6.76
C CYS A 113 15.72 -3.92 7.88
N LEU A 114 15.42 -4.24 9.14
CA LEU A 114 16.11 -3.70 10.30
C LEU A 114 17.46 -4.37 10.54
N SER A 115 17.53 -5.70 10.45
CA SER A 115 18.75 -6.48 10.66
C SER A 115 19.72 -6.38 9.48
N LYS A 116 19.16 -6.18 8.27
CA LYS A 116 19.87 -6.27 6.98
C LYS A 116 20.57 -7.63 6.77
N ASP A 117 20.05 -8.68 7.41
CA ASP A 117 20.57 -10.05 7.28
C ASP A 117 19.77 -10.84 6.23
N GLU A 118 20.46 -11.45 5.27
CA GLU A 118 19.86 -12.35 4.29
C GLU A 118 19.16 -13.57 4.91
N ASN A 119 19.57 -13.99 6.12
CA ASN A 119 18.91 -15.08 6.82
C ASN A 119 17.47 -14.72 7.20
N ASP A 120 17.22 -13.46 7.57
CA ASP A 120 15.86 -12.98 7.84
C ASP A 120 15.04 -12.87 6.54
N VAL A 121 15.68 -12.54 5.42
CA VAL A 121 15.04 -12.63 4.09
C VAL A 121 14.66 -14.08 3.76
N LYS A 122 15.55 -15.04 4.02
CA LYS A 122 15.25 -16.48 3.85
C LYS A 122 14.11 -16.93 4.78
N ALA A 123 14.07 -16.42 6.01
CA ALA A 123 12.99 -16.70 6.96
C ALA A 123 11.64 -16.12 6.48
N PHE A 124 11.63 -14.92 5.89
CA PHE A 124 10.44 -14.40 5.21
C PHE A 124 10.03 -15.32 4.04
N LEU A 125 10.99 -15.72 3.20
CA LEU A 125 10.76 -16.52 2.01
C LEU A 125 10.35 -17.97 2.30
N SER A 126 10.59 -18.50 3.50
CA SER A 126 10.08 -19.83 3.88
C SER A 126 8.55 -19.89 3.91
N ASN A 127 7.87 -18.74 3.92
CA ASN A 127 6.42 -18.63 3.83
C ASN A 127 5.88 -18.73 2.38
N MET A 128 6.73 -18.68 1.34
CA MET A 128 6.28 -18.67 -0.05
C MET A 128 5.41 -19.86 -0.47
N PRO A 129 5.63 -21.11 0.01
CA PRO A 129 4.72 -22.22 -0.27
C PRO A 129 3.28 -21.93 0.17
N THR A 130 3.09 -21.28 1.31
CA THR A 130 1.77 -20.85 1.80
C THR A 130 1.21 -19.72 0.96
N VAL A 131 2.02 -18.67 0.70
CA VAL A 131 1.59 -17.51 -0.11
C VAL A 131 1.14 -17.92 -1.50
N LEU A 132 1.84 -18.85 -2.15
CA LEU A 132 1.50 -19.32 -3.49
C LEU A 132 0.25 -20.21 -3.50
N GLY A 133 -0.23 -20.64 -2.33
CA GLY A 133 -1.44 -21.46 -2.16
C GLY A 133 -1.21 -22.93 -2.55
N PRO A 134 -1.84 -23.89 -1.86
CA PRO A 134 -1.73 -25.32 -2.19
C PRO A 134 -2.68 -25.77 -3.31
N SER A 135 -3.59 -24.91 -3.83
CA SER A 135 -4.61 -25.28 -4.81
C SER A 135 -4.62 -24.40 -6.05
N THR A 136 -4.78 -25.02 -7.21
CA THR A 136 -5.09 -24.33 -8.48
C THR A 136 -6.57 -23.95 -8.60
N ASP A 137 -7.43 -24.40 -7.67
CA ASP A 137 -8.86 -24.06 -7.61
C ASP A 137 -9.06 -22.79 -6.75
N LEU A 138 -9.39 -21.66 -7.41
CA LEU A 138 -9.60 -20.36 -6.75
C LEU A 138 -10.68 -20.38 -5.67
N LYS A 139 -11.66 -21.30 -5.74
CA LYS A 139 -12.71 -21.41 -4.71
C LYS A 139 -12.21 -22.12 -3.44
N LYS A 140 -11.05 -22.78 -3.52
CA LYS A 140 -10.42 -23.51 -2.41
C LYS A 140 -9.14 -22.83 -1.91
N ASP A 141 -8.61 -21.88 -2.68
CA ASP A 141 -7.49 -21.06 -2.25
C ASP A 141 -7.98 -19.98 -1.27
N PRO A 142 -7.53 -20.00 0.00
CA PRO A 142 -7.96 -19.01 0.98
C PRO A 142 -7.36 -17.62 0.72
N TYR A 143 -6.40 -17.49 -0.21
CA TYR A 143 -5.66 -16.25 -0.42
C TYR A 143 -6.05 -15.56 -1.73
N GLY A 144 -6.48 -14.30 -1.60
CA GLY A 144 -6.75 -13.43 -2.74
C GLY A 144 -5.48 -12.79 -3.31
N SER A 145 -5.67 -11.98 -4.36
CA SER A 145 -4.58 -11.30 -5.06
C SER A 145 -4.42 -9.82 -4.70
N GLU A 146 -5.36 -9.21 -3.97
CA GLU A 146 -5.36 -7.78 -3.71
C GLU A 146 -4.26 -7.31 -2.73
N PHE A 147 -4.17 -6.00 -2.49
CA PHE A 147 -3.00 -5.41 -1.85
C PHE A 147 -2.99 -5.57 -0.32
N TRP A 148 -4.14 -5.54 0.34
CA TRP A 148 -4.21 -5.58 1.80
C TRP A 148 -4.06 -6.97 2.38
N GLU A 149 -4.84 -7.92 1.91
CA GLU A 149 -4.95 -9.28 2.43
C GLU A 149 -4.32 -10.31 1.47
N GLY A 150 -4.01 -9.92 0.25
CA GLY A 150 -3.60 -10.81 -0.83
C GLY A 150 -2.15 -10.66 -1.31
N ARG A 151 -1.85 -11.43 -2.35
CA ARG A 151 -0.50 -11.63 -2.89
C ARG A 151 0.18 -10.37 -3.41
N ALA A 152 -0.58 -9.39 -3.92
CA ALA A 152 -0.02 -8.11 -4.32
C ALA A 152 0.62 -7.37 -3.15
N GLY A 153 0.10 -7.53 -1.92
CA GLY A 153 0.74 -7.04 -0.70
C GLY A 153 2.05 -7.77 -0.37
N THR A 154 2.18 -9.06 -0.70
CA THR A 154 3.46 -9.77 -0.52
C THR A 154 4.56 -9.18 -1.42
N LEU A 155 4.22 -8.78 -2.65
CA LEU A 155 5.17 -8.11 -3.55
C LEU A 155 5.71 -6.82 -2.93
N TYR A 156 4.90 -6.09 -2.15
CA TYR A 156 5.34 -4.90 -1.42
C TYR A 156 6.46 -5.20 -0.43
N PHE A 157 6.32 -6.25 0.37
CA PHE A 157 7.35 -6.65 1.33
C PHE A 157 8.66 -7.03 0.63
N MET A 158 8.58 -7.76 -0.50
CA MET A 158 9.78 -8.14 -1.25
C MET A 158 10.48 -6.93 -1.87
N ARG A 159 9.74 -5.92 -2.35
CA ARG A 159 10.35 -4.64 -2.79
C ARG A 159 10.96 -3.87 -1.62
N LEU A 160 10.31 -3.86 -0.46
CA LEU A 160 10.81 -3.20 0.73
C LEU A 160 12.15 -3.80 1.16
N MET A 161 12.24 -5.13 1.27
CA MET A 161 13.49 -5.82 1.58
C MET A 161 14.56 -5.60 0.52
N ARG A 162 14.20 -5.69 -0.78
CA ARG A 162 15.14 -5.41 -1.88
C ARG A 162 15.78 -4.02 -1.78
N HIS A 163 15.04 -3.02 -1.32
CA HIS A 163 15.57 -1.68 -1.15
C HIS A 163 16.51 -1.54 0.04
N TYR A 164 16.11 -2.04 1.22
CA TYR A 164 16.91 -1.91 2.43
C TYR A 164 18.08 -2.92 2.49
N ILE A 165 18.04 -3.96 1.65
CA ILE A 165 19.01 -5.05 1.54
C ILE A 165 19.28 -5.34 0.05
N PRO A 166 19.99 -4.45 -0.67
CA PRO A 166 20.23 -4.61 -2.11
C PRO A 166 20.87 -5.95 -2.50
N GLU A 167 21.68 -6.54 -1.63
CA GLU A 167 22.35 -7.83 -1.80
C GLU A 167 21.35 -8.99 -1.92
N SER A 168 20.17 -8.85 -1.29
CA SER A 168 19.09 -9.84 -1.35
C SER A 168 18.36 -9.89 -2.70
N ALA A 169 18.68 -9.01 -3.65
CA ALA A 169 17.95 -8.89 -4.92
C ALA A 169 17.86 -10.23 -5.66
N ALA A 170 18.98 -10.95 -5.82
CA ALA A 170 19.04 -12.24 -6.50
C ALA A 170 18.19 -13.32 -5.81
N LEU A 171 18.15 -13.30 -4.47
CA LEU A 171 17.35 -14.21 -3.66
C LEU A 171 15.84 -13.95 -3.83
N LEU A 172 15.45 -12.70 -4.08
CA LEU A 172 14.06 -12.27 -4.21
C LEU A 172 13.49 -12.42 -5.63
N GLU A 173 14.32 -12.47 -6.68
CA GLU A 173 13.87 -12.55 -8.08
C GLU A 173 12.94 -13.74 -8.35
N GLY A 174 13.36 -14.96 -7.98
CA GLY A 174 12.55 -16.17 -8.19
C GLY A 174 11.20 -16.13 -7.47
N PRO A 175 11.15 -15.82 -6.15
CA PRO A 175 9.91 -15.60 -5.42
C PRO A 175 9.00 -14.53 -6.02
N ILE A 176 9.54 -13.37 -6.41
CA ILE A 176 8.78 -12.29 -7.06
C ILE A 176 8.13 -12.77 -8.36
N ALA A 177 8.88 -13.47 -9.20
CA ALA A 177 8.36 -13.99 -10.46
C ALA A 177 7.20 -14.98 -10.21
N ARG A 178 7.36 -15.91 -9.26
CA ARG A 178 6.32 -16.90 -8.92
C ARG A 178 5.05 -16.25 -8.36
N VAL A 179 5.18 -15.28 -7.46
CA VAL A 179 4.03 -14.56 -6.89
C VAL A 179 3.35 -13.72 -7.97
N SER A 180 4.12 -13.06 -8.84
CA SER A 180 3.58 -12.27 -9.96
C SER A 180 2.77 -13.14 -10.93
N GLU A 181 3.32 -14.28 -11.37
CA GLU A 181 2.59 -15.19 -12.25
C GLU A 181 1.37 -15.80 -11.57
N ARG A 182 1.44 -16.09 -10.26
CA ARG A 182 0.25 -16.54 -9.52
C ARG A 182 -0.86 -15.49 -9.55
N ILE A 183 -0.53 -14.23 -9.25
CA ILE A 183 -1.50 -13.13 -9.32
C ILE A 183 -2.10 -13.04 -10.72
N LEU A 184 -1.29 -13.11 -11.78
CA LEU A 184 -1.79 -13.08 -13.16
C LEU A 184 -2.73 -14.27 -13.47
N SER A 185 -2.44 -15.46 -12.93
CA SER A 185 -3.31 -16.62 -13.08
C SER A 185 -4.62 -16.54 -12.29
N ASP A 186 -4.65 -15.73 -11.22
CA ASP A 186 -5.85 -15.49 -10.41
C ASP A 186 -6.82 -14.49 -11.09
N SER A 187 -6.41 -13.85 -12.19
CA SER A 187 -7.28 -12.93 -12.93
C SER A 187 -8.42 -13.69 -13.61
N ILE A 188 -9.59 -13.06 -13.69
CA ILE A 188 -10.80 -13.67 -14.24
C ILE A 188 -10.63 -13.97 -15.73
N ASP A 189 -9.87 -13.15 -16.43
CA ASP A 189 -9.52 -13.34 -17.83
C ASP A 189 -8.10 -12.80 -18.13
N GLN A 190 -7.65 -13.00 -19.36
CA GLN A 190 -6.40 -12.40 -19.87
C GLN A 190 -6.63 -11.03 -20.52
N ASP A 191 -7.86 -10.50 -20.50
CA ASP A 191 -8.28 -9.33 -21.26
C ASP A 191 -8.74 -8.20 -20.34
N GLU A 192 -10.01 -7.79 -20.35
CA GLU A 192 -10.47 -6.57 -19.68
C GLU A 192 -10.79 -6.75 -18.18
N ARG A 193 -11.21 -7.93 -17.73
CA ARG A 193 -11.67 -8.12 -16.34
C ARG A 193 -10.51 -8.27 -15.37
N GLY A 194 -10.74 -7.82 -14.13
CA GLY A 194 -9.69 -7.76 -13.12
C GLY A 194 -9.57 -9.03 -12.29
N TRP A 195 -9.60 -8.81 -10.98
CA TRP A 195 -9.52 -9.82 -9.94
C TRP A 195 -10.74 -9.71 -9.03
N MET A 196 -11.10 -10.83 -8.41
CA MET A 196 -12.17 -10.89 -7.41
C MET A 196 -11.62 -10.65 -6.01
N PHE A 197 -12.39 -9.95 -5.20
CA PHE A 197 -12.21 -9.85 -3.74
C PHE A 197 -13.56 -10.09 -3.06
N TYR A 198 -13.67 -11.17 -2.27
CA TYR A 198 -14.94 -11.63 -1.68
C TYR A 198 -16.11 -11.59 -2.68
N ASP A 199 -15.92 -12.24 -3.83
CA ASP A 199 -16.90 -12.29 -4.93
C ASP A 199 -17.30 -10.93 -5.54
N LEU A 200 -16.51 -9.88 -5.32
CA LEU A 200 -16.68 -8.55 -5.93
C LEU A 200 -15.50 -8.19 -6.84
N GLU A 201 -15.79 -7.71 -8.06
CA GLU A 201 -14.81 -7.07 -8.93
C GLU A 201 -14.60 -5.62 -8.49
N THR A 202 -13.61 -5.37 -7.64
CA THR A 202 -13.34 -4.02 -7.11
C THR A 202 -12.28 -3.28 -7.93
N THR A 203 -12.35 -1.95 -7.95
CA THR A 203 -11.43 -1.12 -8.76
C THR A 203 -10.28 -0.51 -7.96
N GLY A 204 -10.47 -0.28 -6.66
CA GLY A 204 -9.68 0.63 -5.83
C GLY A 204 -8.26 0.15 -5.46
N ALA A 205 -7.48 1.04 -4.84
CA ALA A 205 -6.06 0.77 -4.55
C ALA A 205 -5.84 -0.22 -3.39
N GLY A 206 -6.82 -0.35 -2.49
CA GLY A 206 -6.74 -1.33 -1.39
C GLY A 206 -7.02 -2.74 -1.87
N HIS A 207 -8.22 -2.95 -2.43
CA HIS A 207 -8.75 -4.28 -2.70
C HIS A 207 -8.93 -4.64 -4.18
N GLY A 208 -8.57 -3.72 -5.08
CA GLY A 208 -9.04 -3.76 -6.45
C GLY A 208 -7.96 -3.72 -7.51
N THR A 209 -8.47 -3.69 -8.74
CA THR A 209 -7.67 -3.85 -9.95
C THR A 209 -6.53 -2.85 -10.05
N ILE A 210 -6.74 -1.57 -9.70
CA ILE A 210 -5.65 -0.58 -9.78
C ILE A 210 -4.55 -0.86 -8.75
N GLY A 211 -4.89 -1.33 -7.55
CA GLY A 211 -3.94 -1.72 -6.51
C GLY A 211 -3.05 -2.86 -6.99
N ILE A 212 -3.65 -3.89 -7.57
CA ILE A 212 -2.95 -5.07 -8.09
C ILE A 212 -2.03 -4.69 -9.27
N ILE A 213 -2.54 -3.97 -10.27
CA ILE A 213 -1.74 -3.48 -11.41
C ILE A 213 -0.55 -2.67 -10.89
N THR A 214 -0.77 -1.80 -9.90
CA THR A 214 0.31 -1.00 -9.32
C THR A 214 1.41 -1.90 -8.77
N GLN A 215 1.07 -2.86 -7.92
CA GLN A 215 2.06 -3.73 -7.28
C GLN A 215 2.81 -4.60 -8.29
N LEU A 216 2.12 -5.14 -9.31
CA LEU A 216 2.78 -5.92 -10.37
C LEU A 216 3.77 -5.05 -11.16
N VAL A 217 3.35 -3.88 -11.64
CA VAL A 217 4.15 -3.04 -12.51
C VAL A 217 5.37 -2.45 -11.79
N VAL A 218 5.19 -1.94 -10.56
CA VAL A 218 6.32 -1.35 -9.81
C VAL A 218 7.28 -2.40 -9.25
N THR A 219 6.89 -3.67 -9.21
CA THR A 219 7.79 -4.79 -8.83
C THR A 219 8.49 -5.37 -10.05
N THR A 220 7.73 -5.57 -11.12
CA THR A 220 8.17 -6.27 -12.34
C THR A 220 7.75 -5.45 -13.56
N PRO A 221 8.49 -4.38 -13.91
CA PRO A 221 8.13 -3.46 -15.00
C PRO A 221 7.85 -4.13 -16.35
N SER A 222 8.52 -5.25 -16.63
CA SER A 222 8.32 -6.03 -17.86
C SER A 222 6.90 -6.62 -18.01
N LEU A 223 6.08 -6.62 -16.96
CA LEU A 223 4.67 -7.03 -17.02
C LEU A 223 3.74 -5.93 -17.55
N ALA A 224 4.19 -4.67 -17.65
CA ALA A 224 3.33 -3.57 -18.07
C ALA A 224 2.60 -3.82 -19.41
N PRO A 225 3.26 -4.32 -20.49
CA PRO A 225 2.57 -4.61 -21.75
C PRO A 225 1.41 -5.62 -21.61
N ARG A 226 1.53 -6.62 -20.72
CA ARG A 226 0.50 -7.62 -20.46
C ARG A 226 -0.71 -7.04 -19.72
N LEU A 227 -0.50 -5.96 -18.95
CA LEU A 227 -1.53 -5.32 -18.14
C LEU A 227 -2.21 -4.13 -18.83
N ARG A 228 -1.76 -3.77 -20.04
CA ARG A 228 -2.24 -2.60 -20.80
C ARG A 228 -3.74 -2.62 -21.02
N THR A 229 -4.31 -3.76 -21.44
CA THR A 229 -5.76 -3.85 -21.70
C THR A 229 -6.57 -3.68 -20.43
N LYS A 230 -6.18 -4.35 -19.33
CA LYS A 230 -6.80 -4.17 -18.00
C LYS A 230 -6.73 -2.73 -17.51
N LEU A 231 -5.57 -2.08 -17.66
CA LEU A 231 -5.42 -0.67 -17.29
C LEU A 231 -6.35 0.23 -18.13
N CYS A 232 -6.45 -0.02 -19.44
CA CYS A 232 -7.39 0.71 -20.31
C CYS A 232 -8.84 0.53 -19.86
N ALA A 233 -9.25 -0.70 -19.53
CA ALA A 233 -10.59 -0.99 -19.07
C ALA A 233 -10.92 -0.22 -17.79
N VAL A 234 -10.02 -0.23 -16.79
CA VAL A 234 -10.24 0.51 -15.55
C VAL A 234 -10.21 2.03 -15.76
N LEU A 235 -9.35 2.55 -16.64
CA LEU A 235 -9.35 3.98 -16.98
C LEU A 235 -10.69 4.42 -17.59
N ASN A 236 -11.32 3.56 -18.40
CA ASN A 236 -12.62 3.84 -19.04
C ASN A 236 -13.79 3.90 -18.04
N LEU A 237 -13.62 3.40 -16.81
CA LEU A 237 -14.64 3.48 -15.75
C LEU A 237 -14.70 4.87 -15.08
N GLN A 238 -13.78 5.79 -15.38
CA GLN A 238 -13.77 7.10 -14.74
C GLN A 238 -15.03 7.89 -15.09
N THR A 239 -15.78 8.30 -14.07
CA THR A 239 -16.98 9.16 -14.20
C THR A 239 -16.88 10.29 -13.17
N ASP A 240 -17.09 11.54 -13.59
CA ASP A 240 -16.97 12.74 -12.74
C ASP A 240 -15.63 12.83 -11.96
N GLY A 241 -14.55 12.39 -12.61
CA GLY A 241 -13.21 12.34 -12.03
C GLY A 241 -13.04 11.28 -10.93
N ASN A 242 -14.00 10.38 -10.72
CA ASN A 242 -13.92 9.31 -9.74
C ASN A 242 -14.07 7.93 -10.39
N TRP A 243 -13.78 6.88 -9.62
CA TRP A 243 -14.00 5.49 -10.03
C TRP A 243 -15.02 4.82 -9.12
N PRO A 244 -15.89 3.96 -9.68
CA PRO A 244 -16.83 3.19 -8.89
C PRO A 244 -16.08 2.20 -7.99
N ARG A 245 -16.64 1.85 -6.83
CA ARG A 245 -16.05 0.83 -5.94
C ARG A 245 -15.93 -0.52 -6.66
N ASN A 246 -17.00 -0.91 -7.34
CA ASN A 246 -17.12 -2.19 -8.06
C ASN A 246 -17.31 -1.96 -9.58
N ILE A 247 -16.80 -2.87 -10.42
CA ILE A 247 -16.91 -2.81 -11.90
C ILE A 247 -18.34 -3.10 -12.35
N ALA A 248 -18.92 -4.21 -11.89
CA ALA A 248 -20.33 -4.51 -12.11
C ALA A 248 -21.16 -4.00 -10.91
N PRO A 249 -22.33 -3.37 -11.14
CA PRO A 249 -23.24 -3.06 -10.05
C PRO A 249 -23.82 -4.37 -9.50
N ALA A 250 -23.46 -4.71 -8.26
CA ALA A 250 -24.27 -5.61 -7.46
C ALA A 250 -25.52 -4.83 -7.02
N GLY A 251 -26.49 -4.65 -7.92
CA GLY A 251 -27.67 -3.82 -7.69
C GLY A 251 -27.38 -2.30 -7.56
N ASP A 252 -28.28 -1.56 -6.90
CA ASP A 252 -28.23 -0.09 -6.72
C ASP A 252 -27.07 0.42 -5.81
N ASP A 253 -26.20 -0.45 -5.30
CA ASP A 253 -25.26 -0.14 -4.21
C ASP A 253 -23.79 0.08 -4.66
N ASN A 254 -23.54 1.08 -5.52
CA ASN A 254 -22.18 1.56 -5.77
C ASN A 254 -21.97 2.95 -5.15
N PRO A 255 -21.57 3.04 -3.87
CA PRO A 255 -21.47 4.32 -3.19
C PRO A 255 -20.38 5.19 -3.84
N PHE A 256 -20.66 6.49 -3.95
CA PHE A 256 -19.65 7.48 -4.36
C PHE A 256 -18.60 7.64 -3.24
N LEU A 257 -17.49 6.90 -3.33
CA LEU A 257 -16.41 6.93 -2.36
C LEU A 257 -15.25 7.79 -2.88
N MET A 258 -14.79 8.72 -2.05
CA MET A 258 -13.63 9.57 -2.31
C MET A 258 -12.55 9.25 -1.27
N GLN A 259 -11.92 8.08 -1.41
CA GLN A 259 -11.03 7.49 -0.41
C GLN A 259 -9.79 6.88 -1.10
N TRP A 260 -8.70 6.70 -0.36
CA TRP A 260 -7.52 6.02 -0.93
C TRP A 260 -7.82 4.55 -1.26
N CYS A 261 -8.53 3.82 -0.38
CA CYS A 261 -8.86 2.43 -0.65
C CYS A 261 -9.84 2.24 -1.83
N HIS A 262 -10.79 3.17 -2.00
CA HIS A 262 -11.82 3.15 -3.04
C HIS A 262 -12.09 4.56 -3.57
N GLY A 263 -11.71 4.80 -4.83
CA GLY A 263 -11.96 6.06 -5.54
C GLY A 263 -10.70 6.84 -5.93
N ALA A 264 -10.92 8.07 -6.37
CA ALA A 264 -9.95 8.94 -7.03
C ALA A 264 -8.61 9.10 -6.28
N PRO A 265 -8.56 9.26 -4.95
CA PRO A 265 -7.29 9.45 -4.23
C PRO A 265 -6.32 8.29 -4.40
N GLY A 266 -6.81 7.04 -4.31
CA GLY A 266 -5.99 5.85 -4.53
C GLY A 266 -5.51 5.74 -5.98
N PHE A 267 -6.41 6.02 -6.92
CA PHE A 267 -6.11 6.05 -8.35
C PHE A 267 -5.00 7.06 -8.69
N VAL A 268 -5.04 8.27 -8.15
CA VAL A 268 -3.99 9.27 -8.40
C VAL A 268 -2.61 8.76 -7.98
N VAL A 269 -2.50 8.14 -6.80
CA VAL A 269 -1.23 7.59 -6.30
C VAL A 269 -0.75 6.45 -7.20
N SER A 270 -1.63 5.50 -7.51
CA SER A 270 -1.32 4.38 -8.38
C SER A 270 -0.92 4.80 -9.80
N LEU A 271 -1.71 5.65 -10.43
CA LEU A 271 -1.49 6.12 -11.80
C LEU A 271 -0.18 6.88 -11.92
N LYS A 272 0.17 7.75 -10.96
CA LYS A 272 1.47 8.42 -10.93
C LYS A 272 2.62 7.43 -10.86
N ALA A 273 2.50 6.39 -10.03
CA ALA A 273 3.55 5.39 -9.85
C ALA A 273 3.76 4.54 -11.11
N ILE A 274 2.69 4.18 -11.82
CA ILE A 274 2.79 3.31 -13.00
C ILE A 274 2.97 4.08 -14.32
N ARG A 275 2.71 5.38 -14.36
CA ARG A 275 2.80 6.23 -15.57
C ARG A 275 4.07 6.01 -16.40
N PRO A 276 5.29 5.93 -15.83
CA PRO A 276 6.52 5.76 -16.61
C PRO A 276 6.57 4.45 -17.41
N TYR A 277 5.82 3.43 -17.01
CA TYR A 277 5.84 2.10 -17.61
C TYR A 277 4.80 1.89 -18.71
N PHE A 278 3.97 2.90 -18.99
CA PHE A 278 2.97 2.89 -20.06
C PHE A 278 3.14 4.13 -20.97
N PRO A 279 4.24 4.23 -21.75
CA PRO A 279 4.54 5.41 -22.58
C PRO A 279 3.41 5.77 -23.54
N GLU A 280 2.70 4.78 -24.08
CA GLU A 280 1.58 4.93 -25.00
C GLU A 280 0.28 5.41 -24.34
N LEU A 281 0.17 5.30 -23.00
CA LEU A 281 -1.00 5.74 -22.24
C LEU A 281 -0.77 7.01 -21.44
N GLN A 282 0.42 7.63 -21.49
CA GLN A 282 0.75 8.79 -20.65
C GLN A 282 -0.28 9.91 -20.74
N GLY A 283 -0.72 10.29 -21.94
CA GLY A 283 -1.74 11.34 -22.10
C GLY A 283 -3.09 10.98 -21.47
N ARG A 284 -3.52 9.70 -21.57
CA ARG A 284 -4.76 9.21 -20.93
C ARG A 284 -4.62 9.16 -19.41
N ILE A 285 -3.46 8.72 -18.91
CA ILE A 285 -3.14 8.68 -17.49
C ILE A 285 -3.13 10.09 -16.90
N ASP A 286 -2.51 11.05 -17.58
CA ASP A 286 -2.43 12.45 -17.13
C ASP A 286 -3.79 13.11 -17.08
N ALA A 287 -4.63 12.91 -18.10
CA ALA A 287 -6.00 13.40 -18.10
C ALA A 287 -6.82 12.80 -16.95
N ALA A 288 -6.70 11.48 -16.73
CA ALA A 288 -7.38 10.81 -15.62
C ALA A 288 -6.93 11.33 -14.26
N ILE A 289 -5.62 11.56 -14.06
CA ILE A 289 -5.05 12.16 -12.84
C ILE A 289 -5.60 13.58 -12.62
N ALA A 290 -5.62 14.42 -13.66
CA ALA A 290 -6.09 15.80 -13.56
C ALA A 290 -7.56 15.86 -13.11
N ASN A 291 -8.43 15.09 -13.78
CA ASN A 291 -9.85 14.98 -13.42
C ASN A 291 -10.03 14.48 -11.98
N ALA A 292 -9.22 13.50 -11.58
CA ALA A 292 -9.26 12.92 -10.24
C ALA A 292 -8.81 13.88 -9.15
N GLN A 293 -7.80 14.71 -9.43
CA GLN A 293 -7.33 15.74 -8.51
C GLN A 293 -8.36 16.85 -8.32
N GLU A 294 -9.08 17.23 -9.37
CA GLU A 294 -10.19 18.18 -9.30
C GLU A 294 -11.37 17.60 -8.49
N ALA A 295 -11.81 16.38 -8.80
CA ALA A 295 -12.87 15.71 -8.05
C ALA A 295 -12.51 15.56 -6.56
N THR A 296 -11.26 15.18 -6.26
CA THR A 296 -10.79 15.09 -4.87
C THR A 296 -10.71 16.47 -4.21
N TRP A 297 -10.45 17.56 -4.95
CA TRP A 297 -10.52 18.93 -4.41
C TRP A 297 -11.92 19.26 -3.92
N LYS A 298 -12.92 18.90 -4.73
CA LYS A 298 -14.32 19.23 -4.49
C LYS A 298 -14.95 18.34 -3.42
N TYR A 299 -14.59 17.05 -3.39
CA TYR A 299 -15.29 16.02 -2.60
C TYR A 299 -14.42 15.32 -1.55
N GLY A 300 -13.12 15.59 -1.50
CA GLY A 300 -12.17 14.85 -0.66
C GLY A 300 -12.14 15.23 0.82
N LEU A 301 -12.82 16.32 1.23
CA LEU A 301 -13.00 16.67 2.64
C LEU A 301 -14.15 15.86 3.25
N ILE A 302 -13.95 14.56 3.41
CA ILE A 302 -15.00 13.64 3.87
C ILE A 302 -15.29 13.79 5.38
N LYS A 303 -16.54 13.55 5.79
CA LYS A 303 -17.00 13.72 7.19
C LYS A 303 -16.58 12.60 8.16
N LYS A 304 -15.79 11.62 7.70
CA LYS A 304 -15.24 10.55 8.55
C LYS A 304 -14.06 11.05 9.38
N GLU A 305 -13.70 10.30 10.41
CA GLU A 305 -12.50 10.55 11.21
C GLU A 305 -11.25 10.61 10.32
N PRO A 306 -10.29 11.51 10.62
CA PRO A 306 -9.04 11.59 9.88
C PRO A 306 -8.29 10.25 9.92
N SER A 307 -8.00 9.72 8.73
CA SER A 307 -7.24 8.49 8.55
C SER A 307 -6.55 8.50 7.18
N LEU A 308 -5.54 7.65 7.00
CA LEU A 308 -4.81 7.50 5.74
C LEU A 308 -5.62 6.72 4.69
N CYS A 309 -6.47 5.78 5.13
CA CYS A 309 -7.17 4.88 4.21
C CYS A 309 -8.43 5.52 3.61
N HIS A 310 -9.26 6.11 4.45
CA HIS A 310 -10.56 6.64 4.09
C HIS A 310 -10.90 7.87 4.93
N GLY A 311 -9.91 8.76 5.08
CA GLY A 311 -10.02 10.04 5.75
C GLY A 311 -9.35 11.15 4.95
N ILE A 312 -9.46 12.37 5.47
CA ILE A 312 -8.94 13.59 4.82
C ILE A 312 -7.42 13.51 4.60
N LEU A 313 -6.68 12.88 5.52
CA LEU A 313 -5.22 12.75 5.43
C LEU A 313 -4.79 11.94 4.19
N GLY A 314 -5.42 10.79 3.96
CA GLY A 314 -5.17 9.99 2.75
C GLY A 314 -5.48 10.76 1.47
N ASN A 315 -6.58 11.52 1.49
CA ASN A 315 -7.02 12.31 0.34
C ASN A 315 -6.08 13.49 0.04
N ALA A 316 -5.41 14.04 1.05
CA ALA A 316 -4.44 15.13 0.91
C ALA A 316 -3.13 14.69 0.24
N LEU A 317 -2.76 13.40 0.32
CA LEU A 317 -1.55 12.85 -0.31
C LEU A 317 -1.55 12.95 -1.85
N ARG A 318 -2.67 13.33 -2.47
CA ARG A 318 -2.77 13.63 -3.92
C ARG A 318 -1.90 14.82 -4.36
N GLY A 319 -1.60 15.73 -3.43
CA GLY A 319 -1.51 17.17 -3.67
C GLY A 319 -0.13 17.76 -3.97
N SER A 320 0.95 16.98 -4.00
CA SER A 320 2.25 17.56 -4.36
C SER A 320 2.62 17.23 -5.80
N THR A 321 2.57 18.25 -6.65
CA THR A 321 3.24 18.36 -7.95
C THR A 321 4.78 18.37 -7.83
N SER A 322 5.32 18.20 -6.61
CA SER A 322 6.75 18.20 -6.29
C SER A 322 7.24 16.94 -5.59
N TRP A 323 6.49 15.83 -5.57
CA TRP A 323 7.03 14.53 -5.18
C TRP A 323 7.84 14.02 -6.37
N THR A 324 9.05 14.56 -6.55
CA THR A 324 10.11 13.85 -7.24
C THR A 324 10.27 12.49 -6.57
N ALA A 325 10.54 11.47 -7.38
CA ALA A 325 10.70 10.08 -7.01
C ALA A 325 11.84 9.82 -5.99
N GLN A 326 11.71 10.35 -4.78
CA GLN A 326 12.59 10.10 -3.63
C GLN A 326 11.94 9.14 -2.61
N GLY A 327 10.62 8.91 -2.71
CA GLY A 327 9.91 7.86 -1.96
C GLY A 327 9.66 6.58 -2.77
N ALA A 328 9.87 6.63 -4.09
CA ALA A 328 10.10 5.41 -4.86
C ALA A 328 11.54 5.01 -4.59
N LEU A 329 11.71 3.86 -3.95
CA LEU A 329 13.00 3.23 -3.71
C LEU A 329 13.79 3.28 -5.03
N PRO A 330 14.94 3.98 -5.10
CA PRO A 330 15.71 4.07 -6.34
C PRO A 330 16.08 2.66 -6.79
N LEU A 331 15.85 2.37 -8.08
CA LEU A 331 16.27 1.12 -8.71
C LEU A 331 17.81 1.04 -8.67
N PRO A 332 18.41 -0.16 -8.52
CA PRO A 332 19.84 -0.34 -8.72
C PRO A 332 20.19 0.13 -10.14
N GLY A 333 21.09 1.10 -10.25
CA GLY A 333 21.60 1.56 -11.52
C GLY A 333 22.33 0.42 -12.24
N ASP A 334 21.95 0.17 -13.48
CA ASP A 334 22.66 -0.74 -14.37
C ASP A 334 24.07 -0.16 -14.57
N GLY A 335 25.07 -0.80 -13.96
CA GLY A 335 26.47 -0.48 -14.14
C GLY A 335 26.88 -0.79 -15.57
N ARG A 336 26.82 0.20 -16.45
CA ARG A 336 27.63 0.24 -17.68
C ARG A 336 28.24 1.62 -17.82
N SER A 337 29.41 1.77 -17.19
CA SER A 337 30.44 2.69 -17.65
C SER A 337 31.13 2.04 -18.85
N HIS A 338 30.87 2.55 -20.05
CA HIS A 338 31.86 3.00 -21.04
C HIS A 338 31.15 3.58 -22.26
#